data_AF-A0A520TEG6-F1
#
_entry.id   AF-A0A520TEG6-F1
#
_cell.length_a   1.000
_cell.length_b   1.000
_cell.length_c   1.000
_cell.angle_alpha   90.00
_cell.angle_beta   90.00
_cell.angle_gamma   90.00
#
_symmetry.space_group_name_H-M   'P 1'
#
loop_
_entity.id
_entity.type
_entity.pdbx_description
1 polymer ?
#
loop_
_entity_poly.entity_id
_entity_poly.type
_entity_poly.pdbx_seq_one_letter_code
_entity_poly.pdbx_strand_id
1 'polypeptide(L)'
;MGLSKYNKLEKLGFTFWTKRQNDEIQLESYLIGGSALAICTSSNLDFNLIERERFITSMAYFLKNDAVKKVNIEEVVKTDIKTAFFFDCSPKKIIEAGYIKIFSLPSLKDICSSANTKKDFLVKLKEDPAS
;
A
#
# COMPACT_ATOMS: atom_id res chain seq x y z
N MET A 1 43.44 10.45 -22.89
CA MET A 1 41.99 10.22 -22.78
C MET A 1 41.76 9.11 -21.76
N GLY A 2 41.43 9.47 -20.53
CA GLY A 2 41.27 8.50 -19.43
C GLY A 2 39.95 7.77 -19.55
N LEU A 3 39.99 6.44 -19.69
CA LEU A 3 38.81 5.59 -19.51
C LEU A 3 38.18 5.94 -18.16
N SER A 4 36.89 6.30 -18.16
CA SER A 4 36.17 6.65 -16.93
C SER A 4 36.33 5.52 -15.90
N LYS A 5 36.46 5.87 -14.61
CA LYS A 5 36.65 4.89 -13.50
C LYS A 5 35.71 3.69 -13.58
N TYR A 6 34.51 3.89 -14.13
CA TYR A 6 33.45 2.90 -14.26
C TYR A 6 33.80 1.74 -15.21
N ASN A 7 34.45 2.02 -16.35
CA ASN A 7 34.78 0.99 -17.35
C ASN A 7 35.89 0.03 -16.89
N LYS A 8 36.72 0.44 -15.92
CA LYS A 8 37.76 -0.45 -15.36
C LYS A 8 37.17 -1.47 -14.38
N LEU A 9 36.10 -1.12 -13.67
CA LEU A 9 35.50 -1.98 -12.66
C LEU A 9 34.61 -3.06 -13.29
N GLU A 10 33.94 -2.73 -14.40
CA GLU A 10 33.12 -3.68 -15.16
C GLU A 10 33.95 -4.85 -15.73
N LYS A 11 35.19 -4.57 -16.19
CA LYS A 11 36.14 -5.59 -16.65
C LYS A 11 36.70 -6.48 -15.54
N LEU A 12 36.58 -6.08 -14.27
CA LEU A 12 36.99 -6.87 -13.11
C LEU A 12 35.84 -7.74 -12.55
N GLY A 13 34.72 -7.84 -13.27
CA GLY A 13 33.58 -8.67 -12.87
C GLY A 13 32.65 -8.02 -11.86
N PHE A 14 32.85 -6.74 -11.52
CA PHE A 14 31.88 -5.97 -10.74
C PHE A 14 30.77 -5.46 -11.67
N THR A 15 29.72 -6.27 -11.86
CA THR A 15 28.49 -5.80 -12.50
C THR A 15 27.75 -4.86 -11.54
N PHE A 16 27.84 -3.54 -11.78
CA PHE A 16 27.02 -2.52 -11.11
C PHE A 16 25.55 -2.54 -11.58
N TRP A 17 25.02 -3.71 -11.93
CA TRP A 17 23.63 -3.87 -12.32
C TRP A 17 22.82 -4.37 -11.14
N THR A 18 21.76 -3.61 -10.89
CA THR A 18 20.83 -3.73 -9.77
C THR A 18 21.50 -3.52 -8.42
N LYS A 19 21.76 -2.25 -8.10
CA LYS A 19 21.30 -1.80 -6.78
C LYS A 19 19.82 -2.18 -6.73
N ARG A 20 19.51 -3.36 -6.16
CA ARG A 20 18.32 -3.51 -5.34
C ARG A 20 18.38 -2.28 -4.44
N GLN A 21 17.58 -1.27 -4.76
CA GLN A 21 17.17 -0.37 -3.72
C GLN A 21 16.43 -1.26 -2.73
N ASN A 22 17.17 -1.77 -1.74
CA ASN A 22 16.66 -2.13 -0.43
C ASN A 22 16.13 -0.88 0.30
N ASP A 23 15.56 0.08 -0.44
CA ASP A 23 14.49 0.94 0.01
C ASP A 23 13.20 0.15 -0.25
N GLU A 24 13.14 -1.12 0.17
CA GLU A 24 11.88 -1.85 0.27
C GLU A 24 11.04 -1.03 1.23
N ILE A 25 10.16 -0.20 0.67
CA ILE A 25 9.04 0.34 1.40
C ILE A 25 8.37 -0.90 1.98
N GLN A 26 8.53 -1.13 3.29
CA GLN A 26 7.84 -2.22 3.96
C GLN A 26 6.35 -1.92 3.88
N LEU A 27 5.72 -2.47 2.85
CA LEU A 27 4.30 -2.34 2.60
C LEU A 27 3.60 -3.42 3.40
N GLU A 28 2.71 -3.01 4.29
CA GLU A 28 1.77 -3.93 4.90
C GLU A 28 0.50 -3.96 4.07
N SER A 29 0.10 -5.15 3.66
CA SER A 29 -1.09 -5.36 2.84
C SER A 29 -2.12 -6.21 3.57
N TYR A 30 -3.38 -5.81 3.52
CA TYR A 30 -4.50 -6.49 4.14
C TYR A 30 -5.60 -6.73 3.12
N LEU A 31 -6.06 -7.97 3.01
CA LEU A 31 -7.21 -8.36 2.22
C LEU A 31 -8.47 -8.29 3.09
N ILE A 32 -9.48 -7.56 2.62
CA ILE A 32 -10.76 -7.32 3.27
C ILE A 32 -11.85 -7.95 2.41
N GLY A 33 -12.64 -8.84 2.99
CA GLY A 33 -13.76 -9.47 2.28
C GLY A 33 -13.39 -10.24 1.01
N GLY A 34 -12.12 -10.63 0.86
CA GLY A 34 -11.62 -11.37 -0.31
C GLY A 34 -11.48 -10.58 -1.61
N SER A 35 -11.86 -9.29 -1.65
CA SER A 35 -11.87 -8.50 -2.90
C SER A 35 -11.43 -7.03 -2.75
N ALA A 36 -11.24 -6.55 -1.51
CA ALA A 36 -10.70 -5.22 -1.24
C ALA A 36 -9.31 -5.33 -0.63
N LEU A 37 -8.37 -4.53 -1.11
CA LEU A 37 -6.99 -4.51 -0.63
C LEU A 37 -6.71 -3.19 0.08
N ALA A 38 -6.12 -3.24 1.25
CA ALA A 38 -5.63 -2.08 1.98
C ALA A 38 -4.10 -2.14 2.09
N ILE A 39 -3.43 -1.09 1.61
CA ILE A 39 -1.97 -1.01 1.55
C ILE A 39 -1.50 0.16 2.40
N CYS A 40 -0.67 -0.14 3.39
CA CYS A 40 -0.06 0.84 4.28
C CYS A 40 1.45 0.88 4.05
N THR A 41 2.01 2.09 3.91
CA THR A 41 3.45 2.31 3.87
C THR A 41 4.07 2.36 5.26
N SER A 42 5.38 2.16 5.31
CA SER A 42 6.20 2.35 6.52
C SER A 42 6.17 3.78 7.08
N SER A 43 5.72 4.80 6.33
CA SER A 43 5.47 6.14 6.91
C SER A 43 4.31 6.14 7.93
N ASN A 44 3.47 5.09 7.94
CA ASN A 44 2.48 4.84 9.00
C ASN A 44 3.06 4.07 10.22
N LEU A 45 4.39 3.90 10.34
CA LEU A 45 5.04 3.17 11.45
C LEU A 45 4.95 3.86 12.82
N ASP A 46 4.43 5.09 12.91
CA ASP A 46 4.10 5.70 14.20
C ASP A 46 2.98 4.92 14.93
N PHE A 47 2.10 4.25 14.16
CA PHE A 47 1.10 3.34 14.71
C PHE A 47 1.72 1.97 14.93
N ASN A 48 1.56 1.42 16.14
CA ASN A 48 1.99 0.05 16.38
C ASN A 48 1.10 -0.93 15.59
N LEU A 49 1.57 -2.18 15.44
CA LEU A 49 0.86 -3.21 14.68
C LEU A 49 -0.61 -3.37 15.12
N ILE A 50 -0.88 -3.31 16.42
CA ILE A 50 -2.22 -3.50 16.99
C ILE A 50 -3.16 -2.36 16.58
N GLU A 51 -2.69 -1.11 16.60
CA GLU A 51 -3.51 0.04 16.21
C GLU A 51 -3.84 0.03 14.72
N ARG A 52 -2.90 -0.41 13.89
CA ARG A 52 -3.13 -0.60 12.44
C ARG A 52 -4.15 -1.70 12.18
N GLU A 53 -4.01 -2.85 12.81
CA GLU A 53 -4.98 -3.94 12.69
C GLU A 53 -6.37 -3.49 13.13
N ARG A 54 -6.50 -2.80 14.27
CA ARG A 54 -7.77 -2.22 14.73
C ARG A 54 -8.38 -1.24 13.74
N PHE A 55 -7.55 -0.40 13.12
CA PHE A 55 -8.00 0.53 12.09
C PHE A 55 -8.55 -0.22 10.88
N ILE A 56 -7.82 -1.19 10.36
CA ILE A 56 -8.24 -2.00 9.20
C ILE A 56 -9.50 -2.81 9.52
N THR A 57 -9.61 -3.40 10.72
CA THR A 57 -10.83 -4.07 11.17
C THR A 57 -12.03 -3.12 11.24
N SER A 58 -11.83 -1.91 11.74
CA SER A 58 -12.89 -0.89 11.76
C SER A 58 -13.31 -0.49 10.35
N MET A 59 -12.35 -0.37 9.43
CA MET A 59 -12.63 -0.09 8.02
C MET A 59 -13.43 -1.23 7.38
N ALA A 60 -13.06 -2.49 7.64
CA ALA A 60 -13.80 -3.66 7.16
C ALA A 60 -15.26 -3.65 7.63
N TYR A 61 -15.50 -3.31 8.91
CA TYR A 61 -16.84 -3.15 9.45
C TYR A 61 -17.66 -2.10 8.69
N PHE A 62 -17.08 -0.94 8.37
CA PHE A 62 -17.79 0.08 7.57
C PHE A 62 -18.03 -0.33 6.12
N LEU A 63 -17.15 -1.16 5.56
CA LEU A 63 -17.32 -1.78 4.25
C LEU A 63 -18.28 -2.98 4.28
N LYS A 64 -18.91 -3.29 5.42
CA LYS A 64 -19.77 -4.46 5.64
C LYS A 64 -19.07 -5.80 5.32
N ASN A 65 -17.78 -5.86 5.62
CA ASN A 65 -16.97 -7.06 5.51
C ASN A 65 -16.53 -7.53 6.91
N ASP A 66 -16.57 -8.83 7.13
CA ASP A 66 -16.24 -9.47 8.41
C ASP A 66 -14.83 -10.10 8.42
N ALA A 67 -14.25 -10.35 7.24
CA ALA A 67 -12.94 -10.94 7.10
C ALA A 67 -11.85 -9.90 6.81
N VAL A 68 -10.79 -9.91 7.63
CA VAL A 68 -9.53 -9.21 7.39
C VAL A 68 -8.38 -10.21 7.48
N LYS A 69 -7.53 -10.24 6.46
CA LYS A 69 -6.34 -11.11 6.43
C LYS A 69 -5.12 -10.31 6.00
N LYS A 70 -4.03 -10.38 6.77
CA LYS A 70 -2.73 -9.87 6.32
C LYS A 70 -2.22 -10.74 5.18
N VAL A 71 -1.81 -10.14 4.08
CA VAL A 71 -1.38 -10.82 2.85
C VAL A 71 -0.07 -10.23 2.34
N ASN A 72 0.73 -11.03 1.65
CA ASN A 72 1.84 -10.50 0.86
C ASN A 72 1.30 -9.98 -0.48
N ILE A 73 1.78 -8.83 -0.94
CA ILE A 73 1.32 -8.20 -2.19
C ILE A 73 1.57 -9.10 -3.41
N GLU A 74 2.58 -9.97 -3.36
CA GLU A 74 2.84 -10.97 -4.39
C GLU A 74 1.76 -12.07 -4.45
N GLU A 75 1.13 -12.40 -3.31
CA GLU A 75 0.00 -13.34 -3.26
C GLU A 75 -1.31 -12.69 -3.75
N VAL A 76 -1.42 -11.36 -3.62
CA VAL A 76 -2.59 -10.59 -4.05
C VAL A 76 -2.78 -10.62 -5.56
N VAL A 77 -1.70 -10.76 -6.34
CA VAL A 77 -1.74 -10.87 -7.81
C VAL A 77 -2.59 -12.07 -8.28
N LYS A 78 -2.82 -13.07 -7.41
CA LYS A 78 -3.65 -14.25 -7.69
C LYS A 78 -5.13 -14.09 -7.26
N THR A 79 -5.49 -12.97 -6.66
CA THR A 79 -6.81 -12.70 -6.11
C THR A 79 -7.57 -11.71 -6.99
N ASP A 80 -8.87 -11.91 -7.19
CA ASP A 80 -9.74 -10.97 -7.92
C ASP A 80 -10.03 -9.73 -7.07
N ILE A 81 -9.05 -8.82 -7.01
CA ILE A 81 -9.17 -7.55 -6.30
C ILE A 81 -9.99 -6.59 -7.15
N LYS A 82 -11.06 -6.05 -6.56
CA LYS A 82 -11.95 -5.06 -7.18
C LYS A 82 -11.62 -3.65 -6.73
N THR A 83 -11.14 -3.50 -5.49
CA THR A 83 -10.87 -2.20 -4.87
C THR A 83 -9.53 -2.23 -4.14
N ALA A 84 -8.76 -1.15 -4.27
CA ALA A 84 -7.51 -0.98 -3.54
C ALA A 84 -7.46 0.39 -2.85
N PHE A 85 -7.17 0.39 -1.55
CA PHE A 85 -7.01 1.55 -0.70
C PHE A 85 -5.53 1.73 -0.37
N PHE A 86 -4.97 2.87 -0.77
CA PHE A 86 -3.57 3.23 -0.55
C PHE A 86 -3.48 4.33 0.50
N PHE A 87 -2.87 4.04 1.64
CA PHE A 87 -2.65 5.01 2.71
C PHE A 87 -1.26 5.60 2.60
N ASP A 88 -1.17 6.90 2.32
CA ASP A 88 0.09 7.63 2.17
C ASP A 88 1.06 6.98 1.15
N CYS A 89 0.49 6.43 0.08
CA CYS A 89 1.22 5.70 -0.95
C CYS A 89 0.70 6.03 -2.35
N SER A 90 1.61 6.07 -3.33
CA SER A 90 1.23 6.25 -4.73
C SER A 90 0.88 4.89 -5.37
N PRO A 91 -0.29 4.77 -6.02
CA PRO A 91 -0.72 3.53 -6.67
C PRO A 91 0.14 3.13 -7.88
N LYS A 92 0.88 4.08 -8.47
CA LYS A 92 1.67 3.92 -9.71
C LYS A 92 2.72 2.81 -9.67
N LYS A 93 3.04 2.24 -8.51
CA LYS A 93 4.06 1.19 -8.37
C LYS A 93 3.49 -0.20 -8.09
N ILE A 94 2.18 -0.33 -7.81
CA ILE A 94 1.68 -1.52 -7.09
C ILE A 94 0.56 -2.25 -7.82
N ILE A 95 -0.30 -1.57 -8.59
CA ILE A 95 -1.41 -2.22 -9.31
C ILE A 95 -1.64 -1.56 -10.68
N GLU A 96 -1.14 -2.19 -11.75
CA GLU A 96 -1.43 -1.83 -13.15
C GLU A 96 -2.55 -2.73 -13.73
N ALA A 97 -3.66 -2.90 -13.01
CA ALA A 97 -4.80 -3.67 -13.51
C ALA A 97 -5.97 -2.71 -13.79
N GLY A 98 -6.34 -2.57 -15.07
CA GLY A 98 -7.34 -1.61 -15.57
C GLY A 98 -8.78 -1.79 -15.05
N TYR A 99 -9.02 -2.75 -14.17
CA TYR A 99 -10.35 -3.06 -13.59
C TYR A 99 -10.42 -2.82 -12.07
N ILE A 100 -9.35 -2.36 -11.44
CA ILE A 100 -9.29 -2.14 -9.99
C ILE A 100 -9.61 -0.68 -9.68
N LYS A 101 -10.59 -0.45 -8.82
CA LYS A 101 -10.89 0.89 -8.31
C LYS A 101 -9.85 1.27 -7.25
N ILE A 102 -9.12 2.35 -7.51
CA ILE A 102 -8.02 2.79 -6.66
C ILE A 102 -8.44 4.03 -5.88
N PHE A 103 -8.29 3.96 -4.56
CA PHE A 103 -8.47 5.07 -3.64
C PHE A 103 -7.13 5.44 -3.02
N SER A 104 -6.69 6.68 -3.24
CA SER A 104 -5.56 7.25 -2.52
C SER A 104 -6.07 8.02 -1.31
N LEU A 105 -5.65 7.60 -0.13
CA LEU A 105 -6.10 8.11 1.16
C LEU A 105 -4.92 8.71 1.95
N PRO A 106 -5.20 9.67 2.85
CA PRO A 106 -4.19 10.20 3.75
C PRO A 106 -3.59 9.12 4.65
N SER A 107 -2.51 9.44 5.36
CA SER A 107 -1.94 8.54 6.36
C SER A 107 -2.94 8.21 7.47
N LEU A 108 -2.76 7.07 8.15
CA LEU A 108 -3.57 6.71 9.31
C LEU A 108 -3.49 7.78 10.40
N LYS A 109 -2.32 8.42 10.54
CA LYS A 109 -2.09 9.54 11.47
C LYS A 109 -2.95 10.75 11.13
N ASP A 110 -2.99 11.15 9.86
CA ASP A 110 -3.81 12.27 9.40
C ASP A 110 -5.31 11.97 9.56
N ILE A 111 -5.73 10.76 9.18
CA ILE A 111 -7.10 10.30 9.36
C ILE A 111 -7.48 10.33 10.84
N CYS A 112 -6.61 9.87 11.74
CA CYS A 112 -6.90 9.79 13.16
C CYS A 112 -6.70 11.10 13.93
N SER A 113 -6.14 12.13 13.31
CA SER A 113 -5.73 13.39 13.96
C SER A 113 -6.88 14.22 14.53
N SER A 114 -8.09 14.15 13.96
CA SER A 114 -9.24 14.96 14.39
C SER A 114 -10.57 14.27 14.13
N ALA A 115 -11.65 14.76 14.75
CA ALA A 115 -13.00 14.27 14.47
C ALA A 115 -13.44 14.58 13.02
N ASN A 116 -12.98 15.70 12.45
CA ASN A 116 -13.34 16.10 11.09
C ASN A 116 -12.65 15.20 10.06
N THR A 117 -11.35 14.95 10.20
CA THR A 117 -10.62 14.07 9.28
C THR A 117 -11.13 12.62 9.32
N LYS A 118 -11.59 12.13 10.48
CA LYS A 118 -12.29 10.83 10.60
C LYS A 118 -13.62 10.81 9.85
N LYS A 119 -14.42 11.88 9.96
CA LYS A 119 -15.69 12.00 9.23
C LYS A 119 -15.45 12.04 7.72
N ASP A 120 -14.49 12.84 7.27
CA ASP A 120 -14.15 12.96 5.86
C ASP A 120 -13.68 11.62 5.28
N PHE A 121 -12.86 10.87 6.04
CA PHE A 121 -12.48 9.51 5.68
C PHE A 121 -13.70 8.57 5.56
N LEU A 122 -14.63 8.60 6.52
CA LEU A 122 -15.82 7.75 6.47
C LEU A 122 -16.76 8.10 5.32
N VAL A 123 -16.86 9.38 4.95
CA VAL A 123 -17.61 9.82 3.77
C VAL A 123 -16.96 9.24 2.51
N LYS A 124 -15.65 9.43 2.32
CA LYS A 124 -14.91 8.87 1.17
C LYS A 124 -14.94 7.34 1.11
N LEU A 125 -14.93 6.67 2.26
CA LEU A 125 -15.01 5.21 2.33
C LEU A 125 -16.40 4.68 1.90
N LYS A 126 -17.44 5.47 2.13
CA LYS A 126 -18.83 5.15 1.77
C LYS A 126 -19.24 5.70 0.40
N GLU A 127 -18.47 6.61 -0.18
CA GLU A 127 -18.62 6.99 -1.58
C GLU A 127 -18.44 5.75 -2.43
N ASP A 128 -19.52 5.40 -3.12
CA ASP A 128 -19.71 4.09 -3.72
C ASP A 128 -18.52 3.69 -4.61
N PRO A 129 -17.91 2.51 -4.41
CA PRO A 129 -17.04 1.92 -5.41
C PRO A 129 -17.78 1.69 -6.75
N ALA A 130 -19.12 1.71 -6.77
CA ALA A 130 -19.97 1.26 -7.88
C ALA A 130 -20.56 2.36 -8.80
N SER A 131 -19.82 3.42 -9.12
CA SER A 131 -20.17 4.25 -10.30
C SER A 131 -19.24 3.98 -11.47
#